data_AF-A0A6C0C6C7-F1
#
_entry.id   AF-A0A6C0C6C7-F1
#
_cell.length_a   1.000
_cell.length_b   1.000
_cell.length_c   1.000
_cell.angle_alpha   90.00
_cell.angle_beta   90.00
_cell.angle_gamma   90.00
#
_symmetry.space_group_name_H-M   'P 1'
#
loop_
_entity.id
_entity.type
_entity.pdbx_description
1 polymer ?
#
loop_
_entity_poly.entity_id
_entity_poly.type
_entity_poly.pdbx_seq_one_letter_code
_entity_poly.pdbx_strand_id
1 'polypeptide(L)'
;MHQLLCKKDKTVQSKNPTIPEEKPTNQISFDFQQVEPFVMQEDVPIVFPKQEINPYMIKLQVLVREFLTTVITHHEQIIYNIVIKNSYDKSILTTTNRTIIDMIVECTKSFYNKCYINLQNEVVTAETTNILEMSYYAQFSPHILLNKLIHLTLDIHIDVVRENLTLKDVDKYFSGIQTEIDYQFLSSVNLIHVLSKGLDENEDFINIGNGEKPFDVIIDKHIEK
;
A
#
# COMPACT_ATOMS: atom_id res chain seq x y z
N MET A 1 -60.22 -9.91 -37.13
CA MET A 1 -60.95 -11.07 -37.69
C MET A 1 -59.90 -11.98 -38.33
N HIS A 2 -59.49 -13.12 -37.75
CA HIS A 2 -60.14 -14.45 -37.87
C HIS A 2 -60.56 -14.74 -39.32
N GLN A 3 -60.20 -15.83 -40.01
CA GLN A 3 -59.73 -17.17 -39.66
C GLN A 3 -59.23 -17.81 -40.99
N LEU A 4 -58.09 -18.50 -41.03
CA LEU A 4 -57.95 -19.98 -40.97
C LEU A 4 -58.35 -20.72 -42.27
N LEU A 5 -57.41 -21.48 -42.81
CA LEU A 5 -57.69 -22.75 -43.49
C LEU A 5 -56.52 -23.72 -43.27
N CYS A 6 -56.77 -24.67 -42.35
CA CYS A 6 -56.01 -25.90 -42.12
C CYS A 6 -56.25 -26.93 -43.24
N LYS A 7 -55.30 -27.86 -43.39
CA LYS A 7 -55.52 -29.34 -43.51
C LYS A 7 -54.17 -30.04 -43.24
N LYS A 8 -54.04 -30.72 -42.08
CA LYS A 8 -54.10 -32.18 -41.81
C LYS A 8 -52.79 -32.93 -42.16
N ASP A 9 -52.00 -33.36 -41.16
CA ASP A 9 -51.99 -34.70 -40.51
C ASP A 9 -51.49 -35.81 -41.46
N LYS A 10 -50.51 -36.70 -41.19
CA LYS A 10 -49.86 -37.18 -39.96
C LYS A 10 -48.61 -38.03 -40.29
N THR A 11 -47.64 -38.00 -39.37
CA THR A 11 -46.68 -39.06 -38.94
C THR A 11 -45.66 -39.67 -39.91
N VAL A 12 -44.36 -39.34 -39.71
CA VAL A 12 -43.27 -40.32 -39.46
C VAL A 12 -42.23 -39.70 -38.48
N GLN A 13 -42.13 -40.35 -37.31
CA GLN A 13 -41.03 -40.49 -36.34
C GLN A 13 -39.77 -39.57 -36.38
N SER A 14 -39.67 -38.73 -35.34
CA SER A 14 -38.58 -38.62 -34.35
C SER A 14 -37.14 -39.01 -34.75
N LYS A 15 -36.26 -38.01 -34.91
CA LYS A 15 -34.93 -37.95 -34.25
C LYS A 15 -34.55 -36.48 -33.99
N ASN A 16 -34.62 -36.05 -32.73
CA ASN A 16 -33.96 -34.82 -32.29
C ASN A 16 -32.43 -35.03 -32.36
N PRO A 17 -31.63 -34.02 -32.76
CA PRO A 17 -30.22 -34.00 -32.42
C PRO A 17 -30.10 -33.74 -30.91
N THR A 18 -29.61 -34.73 -30.17
CA THR A 18 -29.25 -34.60 -28.76
C THR A 18 -28.09 -33.61 -28.64
N ILE A 19 -28.36 -32.44 -28.05
CA ILE A 19 -27.33 -31.53 -27.58
C ILE A 19 -26.65 -32.21 -26.38
N PRO A 20 -25.33 -32.38 -26.34
CA PRO A 20 -24.66 -32.85 -25.13
C PRO A 20 -24.82 -31.80 -24.02
N GLU A 21 -25.45 -32.18 -22.92
CA GLU A 21 -25.42 -31.42 -21.67
C GLU A 21 -23.98 -31.43 -21.13
N GLU A 22 -23.28 -30.31 -21.21
CA GLU A 22 -22.06 -30.09 -20.44
C GLU A 22 -22.43 -29.91 -18.97
N LYS A 23 -22.06 -30.90 -18.14
CA LYS A 23 -22.15 -30.84 -16.69
C LYS A 23 -21.19 -29.80 -16.12
N PRO A 24 -21.60 -29.02 -15.10
CA PRO A 24 -20.68 -28.18 -14.35
C PRO A 24 -19.81 -29.07 -13.46
N THR A 25 -18.50 -29.06 -13.72
CA THR A 25 -17.45 -29.71 -12.91
C THR A 25 -16.30 -28.71 -12.95
N ASN A 26 -15.85 -28.04 -11.89
CA ASN A 26 -15.61 -28.48 -10.52
C ASN A 26 -15.93 -27.36 -9.52
N GLN A 27 -16.72 -27.68 -8.50
CA GLN A 27 -16.60 -26.98 -7.22
C GLN A 27 -15.25 -27.38 -6.62
N ILE A 28 -14.38 -26.41 -6.34
CA ILE A 28 -13.20 -26.66 -5.49
C ILE A 28 -13.74 -26.75 -4.06
N SER A 29 -14.05 -27.97 -3.62
CA SER A 29 -14.25 -28.27 -2.21
C SER A 29 -12.89 -28.31 -1.53
N PHE A 30 -12.64 -27.42 -0.57
CA PHE A 30 -11.53 -27.61 0.37
C PHE A 30 -11.89 -28.76 1.30
N ASP A 31 -11.46 -29.96 0.94
CA ASP A 31 -11.41 -31.09 1.85
C ASP A 31 -10.19 -30.86 2.74
N PHE A 32 -10.40 -30.40 3.98
CA PHE A 32 -9.36 -30.41 5.02
C PHE A 32 -9.11 -31.86 5.42
N GLN A 33 -8.54 -32.63 4.50
CA GLN A 33 -7.89 -33.88 4.87
C GLN A 33 -6.74 -33.51 5.78
N GLN A 34 -6.76 -34.08 6.97
CA GLN A 34 -5.71 -33.96 7.97
C GLN A 34 -4.37 -34.14 7.28
N VAL A 35 -3.60 -33.05 7.19
CA VAL A 35 -2.26 -33.09 6.63
C VAL A 35 -1.46 -33.98 7.56
N GLU A 36 -1.20 -35.22 7.12
CA GLU A 36 -0.26 -36.09 7.82
C GLU A 36 1.06 -35.32 7.98
N PRO A 37 1.69 -35.36 9.17
CA PRO A 37 2.94 -34.65 9.39
C PRO A 37 3.94 -35.04 8.31
N PHE A 38 4.55 -34.06 7.65
CA PHE A 38 5.61 -34.30 6.67
C PHE A 38 6.74 -35.08 7.35
N VAL A 39 6.79 -36.38 7.11
CA VAL A 39 7.93 -37.22 7.50
C VAL A 39 9.06 -36.83 6.55
N MET A 40 10.05 -36.14 7.10
CA MET A 40 11.29 -35.81 6.41
C MET A 40 11.96 -37.14 6.03
N GLN A 41 11.97 -37.49 4.75
CA GLN A 41 12.75 -38.62 4.27
C GLN A 41 14.24 -38.24 4.43
N GLU A 42 14.96 -38.96 5.29
CA GLU A 42 16.33 -38.64 5.72
C GLU A 42 17.35 -38.55 4.57
N ASP A 43 17.00 -39.03 3.37
CA ASP A 43 17.91 -39.14 2.22
C ASP A 43 17.59 -38.19 1.05
N VAL A 44 16.59 -37.30 1.16
CA VAL A 44 16.36 -36.26 0.14
C VAL A 44 17.01 -34.96 0.60
N PRO A 45 18.10 -34.47 -0.03
CA PRO A 45 18.64 -33.18 0.32
C PRO A 45 17.57 -32.12 0.11
N ILE A 46 17.16 -31.48 1.22
CA ILE A 46 16.27 -30.32 1.19
C ILE A 46 17.05 -29.18 0.55
N VAL A 47 16.94 -29.08 -0.76
CA VAL A 47 17.44 -27.93 -1.50
C VAL A 47 16.40 -26.83 -1.32
N PHE A 48 16.63 -25.94 -0.37
CA PHE A 48 15.89 -24.68 -0.35
C PHE A 48 16.14 -23.99 -1.69
N PRO A 49 15.09 -23.63 -2.45
CA PRO A 49 15.28 -22.89 -3.69
C PRO A 49 16.07 -21.64 -3.36
N LYS A 50 17.15 -21.38 -4.12
CA LYS A 50 17.87 -20.12 -3.99
C LYS A 50 16.84 -19.03 -4.25
N GLN A 51 16.62 -18.15 -3.27
CA GLN A 51 15.79 -16.97 -3.48
C GLN A 51 16.42 -16.16 -4.61
N GLU A 52 15.78 -16.18 -5.78
CA GLU A 52 16.14 -15.28 -6.87
C GLU A 52 15.72 -13.88 -6.44
N ILE A 53 16.71 -13.04 -6.15
CA ILE A 53 16.43 -11.66 -5.77
C ILE A 53 15.94 -10.94 -7.02
N ASN A 54 14.65 -10.62 -7.06
CA ASN A 54 14.05 -9.88 -8.16
C ASN A 54 14.71 -8.48 -8.26
N PRO A 55 15.41 -8.14 -9.36
CA PRO A 55 16.08 -6.85 -9.50
C PRO A 55 15.11 -5.66 -9.47
N TYR A 56 13.85 -5.85 -9.89
CA TYR A 56 12.79 -4.84 -9.75
C TYR A 56 12.51 -4.52 -8.29
N MET A 57 12.54 -5.54 -7.42
CA MET A 57 12.30 -5.37 -5.98
C MET A 57 13.46 -4.64 -5.28
N ILE A 58 14.71 -4.86 -5.70
CA ILE A 58 15.85 -4.07 -5.18
C ILE A 58 15.67 -2.59 -5.56
N LYS A 59 15.39 -2.33 -6.84
CA LYS A 59 15.24 -0.95 -7.34
C LYS A 59 14.06 -0.25 -6.66
N LEU A 60 12.93 -0.95 -6.49
CA LEU A 60 11.77 -0.43 -5.79
C LEU A 60 12.10 -0.04 -4.34
N GLN A 61 12.83 -0.88 -3.60
CA GLN A 61 13.22 -0.57 -2.22
C GLN A 61 14.06 0.70 -2.12
N VAL A 62 15.00 0.91 -3.05
CA VAL A 62 15.81 2.15 -3.09
C VAL A 62 14.93 3.36 -3.36
N LEU A 63 14.07 3.31 -4.37
CA LEU A 63 13.16 4.40 -4.72
C LEU A 63 12.22 4.75 -3.57
N VAL A 64 11.62 3.74 -2.94
CA VAL A 64 10.71 3.92 -1.80
C VAL A 64 11.44 4.55 -0.62
N ARG A 65 12.65 4.08 -0.28
CA ARG A 65 13.44 4.68 0.81
C ARG A 65 13.76 6.15 0.56
N GLU A 66 14.25 6.48 -0.63
CA GLU A 66 14.58 7.87 -1.01
C GLU A 66 13.34 8.78 -0.99
N PHE A 67 12.23 8.28 -1.55
CA PHE A 67 10.95 8.99 -1.56
C PHE A 67 10.45 9.28 -0.14
N LEU A 68 10.35 8.25 0.71
CA LEU A 68 9.85 8.39 2.07
C LEU A 68 10.74 9.28 2.93
N THR A 69 12.06 9.16 2.80
CA THR A 69 13.01 10.04 3.49
C THR A 69 12.76 11.50 3.12
N THR A 70 12.54 11.78 1.83
CA THR A 70 12.25 13.12 1.32
C THR A 70 10.91 13.64 1.87
N VAL A 71 9.88 12.81 1.85
CA VAL A 71 8.54 13.16 2.35
C VAL A 71 8.58 13.47 3.85
N ILE A 72 9.17 12.60 4.66
CA ILE A 72 9.25 12.78 6.12
C ILE A 72 10.06 14.03 6.47
N THR A 73 11.22 14.23 5.81
CA THR A 73 12.02 15.43 6.02
C THR A 73 11.25 16.70 5.65
N HIS A 74 10.48 16.67 4.57
CA HIS A 74 9.63 17.79 4.18
C HIS A 74 8.50 18.05 5.19
N HIS A 75 7.84 17.01 5.70
CA HIS A 75 6.86 17.14 6.77
C HIS A 75 7.48 17.75 8.02
N GLU A 76 8.67 17.30 8.43
CA GLU A 76 9.40 17.87 9.57
C GLU A 76 9.71 19.35 9.37
N GLN A 77 10.07 19.78 8.16
CA GLN A 77 10.25 21.20 7.86
C GLN A 77 8.95 21.99 8.01
N ILE A 78 7.82 21.46 7.51
CA ILE A 78 6.51 22.09 7.67
C ILE A 78 6.16 22.22 9.15
N ILE A 79 6.29 21.13 9.91
CA ILE A 79 5.98 21.07 11.33
C ILE A 79 6.86 22.03 12.13
N TYR A 80 8.18 22.02 11.88
CA TYR A 80 9.12 22.96 12.48
C TYR A 80 8.69 24.40 12.24
N ASN A 81 8.37 24.75 10.99
CA ASN A 81 7.92 26.10 10.63
C ASN A 81 6.61 26.49 11.32
N ILE A 82 5.66 25.55 11.47
CA ILE A 82 4.40 25.78 12.21
C ILE A 82 4.67 26.05 13.69
N VAL A 83 5.55 25.25 14.33
CA VAL A 83 5.92 25.41 15.74
C VAL A 83 6.55 26.78 15.98
N ILE A 84 7.50 27.17 15.14
CA ILE A 84 8.18 28.47 15.24
C ILE A 84 7.22 29.64 14.97
N LYS A 85 6.42 29.57 13.90
CA LYS A 85 5.52 30.67 13.49
C LYS A 85 4.42 30.94 14.49
N ASN A 86 3.86 29.89 15.10
CA ASN A 86 2.75 30.00 16.04
C ASN A 86 3.20 30.16 17.50
N SER A 87 4.51 30.34 17.75
CA SER A 87 5.08 30.49 19.10
C SER A 87 4.72 29.34 20.05
N TYR A 88 4.58 28.13 19.52
CA TYR A 88 4.49 26.93 20.36
C TYR A 88 5.80 26.73 21.14
N ASP A 89 5.72 26.05 22.27
CA ASP A 89 6.94 25.60 22.94
C ASP A 89 7.70 24.65 22.01
N LYS A 90 8.94 25.01 21.65
CA LYS A 90 9.78 24.24 20.73
C LYS A 90 10.07 22.85 21.26
N SER A 91 10.01 22.65 22.58
CA SER A 91 10.19 21.34 23.22
C SER A 91 9.27 20.27 22.63
N ILE A 92 8.10 20.66 22.09
CA ILE A 92 7.15 19.75 21.47
C ILE A 92 7.75 18.92 20.33
N LEU A 93 8.74 19.47 19.61
CA LEU A 93 9.42 18.80 18.49
C LEU A 93 10.25 17.59 18.95
N THR A 94 10.69 17.58 20.21
CA THR A 94 11.48 16.52 20.85
C THR A 94 10.65 15.64 21.78
N THR A 95 9.33 15.59 21.58
CA THR A 95 8.41 14.78 22.38
C THR A 95 7.52 13.94 21.49
N THR A 96 6.93 12.89 22.04
CA THR A 96 5.92 12.05 21.38
C THR A 96 4.48 12.46 21.73
N ASN A 97 4.26 13.75 22.07
CA ASN A 97 2.95 14.26 22.47
C ASN A 97 1.90 14.09 21.35
N ARG A 98 0.63 13.92 21.73
CA ARG A 98 -0.49 13.83 20.79
C ARG A 98 -0.51 14.96 19.76
N THR A 99 -0.14 16.19 20.16
CA THR A 99 -0.10 17.35 19.27
C THR A 99 0.87 17.17 18.11
N ILE A 100 2.09 16.67 18.35
CA ILE A 100 3.05 16.45 17.26
C ILE A 100 2.58 15.32 16.34
N ILE A 101 1.98 14.28 16.92
CA ILE A 101 1.44 13.14 16.16
C ILE A 101 0.28 13.57 15.28
N ASP A 102 -0.63 14.40 15.79
CA ASP A 102 -1.73 14.95 15.01
C ASP A 102 -1.19 15.84 13.86
N MET A 103 -0.14 16.63 14.09
CA MET A 103 0.51 17.40 13.02
C MET A 103 1.14 16.50 11.94
N ILE A 104 1.80 15.40 12.32
CA ILE A 104 2.35 14.40 11.40
C ILE A 104 1.25 13.78 10.56
N VAL A 105 0.17 13.35 11.21
CA VAL A 105 -0.97 12.69 10.56
C VAL A 105 -1.65 13.63 9.56
N GLU A 106 -1.90 14.88 9.93
CA GLU A 106 -2.49 15.87 9.02
C GLU A 106 -1.57 16.21 7.84
N CYS A 107 -0.27 16.40 8.06
CA CYS A 107 0.69 16.64 6.97
C CYS A 107 0.71 15.47 5.99
N THR A 108 0.78 14.26 6.51
CA THR A 108 0.88 13.03 5.72
C THR A 108 -0.40 12.77 4.93
N LYS A 109 -1.58 12.88 5.56
CA LYS A 109 -2.86 12.78 4.86
C LYS A 109 -2.98 13.83 3.75
N SER A 110 -2.62 15.07 4.04
CA SER A 110 -2.69 16.16 3.06
C SER A 110 -1.80 15.87 1.84
N PHE A 111 -0.56 15.41 2.07
CA PHE A 111 0.39 15.05 1.02
C PHE A 111 -0.12 13.90 0.13
N TYR A 112 -0.52 12.77 0.73
CA TYR A 112 -0.94 11.59 -0.02
C TYR A 112 -2.29 11.78 -0.74
N ASN A 113 -3.24 12.48 -0.11
CA ASN A 113 -4.50 12.84 -0.78
C ASN A 113 -4.24 13.75 -1.99
N LYS A 114 -3.30 14.71 -1.88
CA LYS A 114 -2.90 15.55 -3.02
C LYS A 114 -2.26 14.72 -4.14
N CYS A 115 -1.37 13.78 -3.80
CA CYS A 115 -0.76 12.88 -4.79
C CYS A 115 -1.81 12.06 -5.53
N TYR A 116 -2.78 11.51 -4.80
CA TYR A 116 -3.88 10.74 -5.38
C TYR A 116 -4.71 11.58 -6.36
N ILE A 117 -5.15 12.76 -5.94
CA ILE A 117 -5.93 13.68 -6.78
C ILE A 117 -5.13 14.12 -8.01
N ASN A 118 -3.83 14.36 -7.86
CA ASN A 118 -2.97 14.70 -8.99
C ASN A 118 -2.88 13.55 -9.99
N LEU A 119 -2.72 12.30 -9.53
CA LEU A 119 -2.71 11.12 -10.40
C LEU A 119 -4.05 10.93 -11.12
N GLN A 120 -5.16 11.03 -10.41
CA GLN A 120 -6.52 10.95 -10.98
C GLN A 120 -6.74 11.99 -12.09
N ASN A 121 -6.21 13.19 -11.90
CA ASN A 121 -6.33 14.30 -12.87
C ASN A 121 -5.17 14.37 -13.86
N GLU A 122 -4.30 13.35 -13.91
CA GLU A 122 -3.12 13.28 -14.78
C GLU A 122 -2.18 14.50 -14.67
N VAL A 123 -2.12 15.10 -13.48
CA VAL A 123 -1.23 16.23 -13.18
C VAL A 123 0.18 15.71 -12.94
N VAL A 124 1.11 16.13 -13.80
CA VAL A 124 2.53 15.77 -13.70
C VAL A 124 3.23 16.65 -12.67
N THR A 125 3.68 16.02 -11.58
CA THR A 125 4.57 16.60 -10.58
C THR A 125 5.76 15.66 -10.34
N ALA A 126 6.77 16.11 -9.60
CA ALA A 126 7.89 15.25 -9.24
C ALA A 126 7.42 14.04 -8.42
N GLU A 127 6.47 14.26 -7.51
CA GLU A 127 5.88 13.23 -6.67
C GLU A 127 5.08 12.22 -7.49
N THR A 128 4.19 12.67 -8.38
CA THR A 128 3.39 11.74 -9.20
C THR A 128 4.25 10.94 -10.17
N THR A 129 5.33 11.54 -10.69
CA THR A 129 6.32 10.84 -11.52
C THR A 129 7.00 9.71 -10.73
N ASN A 130 7.48 10.00 -9.51
CA ASN A 130 8.10 9.00 -8.65
C ASN A 130 7.12 7.86 -8.29
N ILE A 131 5.85 8.20 -8.01
CA ILE A 131 4.82 7.21 -7.70
C ILE A 131 4.56 6.29 -8.89
N LEU A 132 4.46 6.84 -10.11
CA LEU A 132 4.27 6.05 -11.33
C LEU A 132 5.48 5.14 -11.61
N GLU A 133 6.71 5.63 -11.43
CA GLU A 133 7.93 4.82 -11.56
C GLU A 133 7.94 3.67 -10.54
N MET A 134 7.68 3.96 -9.27
CA MET A 134 7.60 2.93 -8.23
C MET A 134 6.48 1.93 -8.50
N SER A 135 5.31 2.38 -8.99
CA SER A 135 4.19 1.50 -9.35
C SER A 135 4.55 0.55 -10.48
N TYR A 136 5.32 1.02 -11.46
CA TYR A 136 5.86 0.17 -12.54
C TYR A 136 6.75 -0.95 -11.99
N TYR A 137 7.67 -0.63 -11.07
CA TYR A 137 8.53 -1.65 -10.45
C TYR A 137 7.75 -2.61 -9.54
N ALA A 138 6.71 -2.12 -8.87
CA ALA A 138 5.88 -2.90 -7.96
C ALA A 138 4.84 -3.77 -8.68
N GLN A 139 4.55 -3.46 -9.95
CA GLN A 139 3.56 -4.14 -10.79
C GLN A 139 2.13 -4.10 -10.23
N PHE A 140 1.77 -3.08 -9.46
CA PHE A 140 0.39 -2.82 -9.03
C PHE A 140 0.02 -1.34 -9.24
N SER A 141 -1.28 -1.07 -9.27
CA SER A 141 -1.80 0.26 -9.57
C SER A 141 -1.35 1.32 -8.55
N PRO A 142 -1.21 2.59 -8.96
CA PRO A 142 -0.70 3.65 -8.09
C PRO A 142 -1.48 3.87 -6.78
N HIS A 143 -2.78 3.63 -6.77
CA HIS A 143 -3.60 3.77 -5.56
C HIS A 143 -3.25 2.72 -4.48
N ILE A 144 -2.93 1.49 -4.88
CA ILE A 144 -2.44 0.42 -3.98
C ILE A 144 -1.09 0.82 -3.41
N LEU A 145 -0.20 1.34 -4.26
CA LEU A 145 1.10 1.85 -3.81
C LEU A 145 0.94 2.98 -2.82
N LEU A 146 0.12 3.98 -3.13
CA LEU A 146 -0.13 5.11 -2.24
C LEU A 146 -0.66 4.66 -0.88
N ASN A 147 -1.55 3.67 -0.85
CA ASN A 147 -2.06 3.11 0.40
C ASN A 147 -0.94 2.47 1.25
N LYS A 148 -0.04 1.70 0.62
CA LYS A 148 1.13 1.14 1.33
C LYS A 148 2.08 2.24 1.81
N LEU A 149 2.34 3.23 0.97
CA LEU A 149 3.27 4.32 1.27
C LEU A 149 2.77 5.25 2.38
N ILE A 150 1.47 5.57 2.45
CA ILE A 150 0.94 6.43 3.51
C ILE A 150 1.11 5.77 4.88
N HIS A 151 0.78 4.48 5.00
CA HIS A 151 0.96 3.72 6.25
C HIS A 151 2.44 3.65 6.62
N LEU A 152 3.30 3.29 5.68
CA LEU A 152 4.73 3.20 5.93
C LEU A 152 5.35 4.56 6.31
N THR A 153 4.88 5.66 5.72
CA THR A 153 5.30 7.02 6.11
C THR A 153 4.93 7.30 7.56
N LEU A 154 3.68 7.04 7.94
CA LEU A 154 3.19 7.28 9.30
C LEU A 154 3.93 6.43 10.32
N ASP A 155 4.13 5.14 10.03
CA ASP A 155 4.83 4.22 10.93
C ASP A 155 6.25 4.72 11.21
N ILE A 156 7.03 4.99 10.16
CA ILE A 156 8.40 5.49 10.30
C ILE A 156 8.41 6.84 11.02
N HIS A 157 7.55 7.77 10.63
CA HIS A 157 7.58 9.14 11.11
C HIS A 157 7.16 9.25 12.59
N ILE A 158 6.19 8.43 13.01
CA ILE A 158 5.76 8.38 14.40
C ILE A 158 6.79 7.68 15.28
N ASP A 159 7.48 6.67 14.75
CA ASP A 159 8.47 5.89 15.51
C ASP A 159 9.87 6.52 15.55
N VAL A 160 10.06 7.72 14.97
CA VAL A 160 11.24 8.55 15.22
C VAL A 160 11.38 8.80 16.72
N VAL A 161 12.54 8.47 17.30
CA VAL A 161 12.82 8.68 18.72
C VAL A 161 13.14 10.15 18.96
N ARG A 162 12.09 10.95 19.17
CA ARG A 162 12.18 12.42 19.24
C ARG A 162 13.00 12.92 20.42
N GLU A 163 13.11 12.14 21.48
CA GLU A 163 13.91 12.42 22.66
C GLU A 163 15.42 12.49 22.36
N ASN A 164 15.87 11.86 21.27
CA ASN A 164 17.26 11.92 20.79
C ASN A 164 17.57 13.21 20.02
N LEU A 165 16.54 13.97 19.62
CA LEU A 165 16.70 15.15 18.78
C LEU A 165 17.18 16.36 19.60
N THR A 166 17.96 17.23 18.96
CA THR A 166 18.50 18.44 19.58
C THR A 166 17.95 19.70 18.93
N LEU A 167 17.41 20.60 19.74
CA LEU A 167 16.87 21.90 19.29
C LEU A 167 17.90 23.04 19.35
N LYS A 168 19.15 22.74 19.73
CA LYS A 168 20.20 23.75 19.86
C LYS A 168 20.58 24.39 18.52
N ASP A 169 20.44 23.62 17.45
CA ASP A 169 20.87 23.97 16.10
C ASP A 169 19.93 23.31 15.07
N VAL A 170 19.50 24.08 14.08
CA VAL A 170 18.52 23.65 13.07
C VAL A 170 19.08 22.51 12.21
N ASP A 171 20.34 22.64 11.79
CA ASP A 171 20.99 21.62 10.97
C ASP A 171 21.16 20.34 11.77
N LYS A 172 21.49 20.45 13.07
CA LYS A 172 21.56 19.28 13.95
C LYS A 172 20.20 18.61 14.15
N TYR A 173 19.12 19.39 14.27
CA TYR A 173 17.76 18.84 14.35
C TYR A 173 17.44 17.98 13.12
N PHE A 174 17.61 18.53 11.92
CA PHE A 174 17.32 17.81 10.68
C PHE A 174 18.28 16.66 10.41
N SER A 175 19.55 16.77 10.79
CA SER A 175 20.48 15.63 10.74
C SER A 175 20.09 14.51 11.70
N GLY A 176 19.52 14.86 12.86
CA GLY A 176 19.00 13.92 13.84
C GLY A 176 17.80 13.18 13.29
N ILE A 177 16.85 13.90 12.69
CA ILE A 177 15.70 13.31 11.98
C ILE A 177 16.17 12.33 10.92
N GLN A 178 17.12 12.72 10.07
CA GLN A 178 17.66 11.84 9.02
C GLN A 178 18.26 10.57 9.62
N THR A 179 19.02 10.69 10.71
CA THR A 179 19.62 9.55 11.41
C THR A 179 18.57 8.60 11.97
N GLU A 180 17.50 9.12 12.56
CA GLU A 180 16.40 8.31 13.10
C GLU A 180 15.60 7.62 11.98
N ILE A 181 15.33 8.30 10.86
CA ILE A 181 14.69 7.68 9.68
C ILE A 181 15.53 6.52 9.16
N ASP A 182 16.85 6.73 9.00
CA ASP A 182 17.77 5.70 8.55
C ASP A 182 17.80 4.51 9.52
N TYR A 183 17.76 4.77 10.82
CA TYR A 183 17.65 3.72 11.84
C TYR A 183 16.34 2.92 11.70
N GLN A 184 15.20 3.57 11.47
CA GLN A 184 13.92 2.87 11.29
C GLN A 184 13.92 1.95 10.05
N PHE A 185 14.51 2.41 8.94
CA PHE A 185 14.67 1.55 7.75
C PHE A 185 15.56 0.33 8.00
N LEU A 186 16.55 0.45 8.88
CA LEU A 186 17.48 -0.64 9.19
C LEU A 186 16.94 -1.63 10.22
N SER A 187 16.16 -1.16 11.20
CA SER A 187 15.79 -1.93 12.40
C SER A 187 14.35 -2.43 12.41
N SER A 188 13.42 -1.69 11.80
CA SER A 188 11.97 -1.90 12.01
C SER A 188 11.22 -2.22 10.72
N VAL A 189 11.68 -1.70 9.57
CA VAL A 189 10.95 -1.78 8.31
C VAL A 189 11.40 -2.95 7.44
N ASN A 190 10.50 -3.89 7.19
CA ASN A 190 10.69 -4.91 6.16
C ASN A 190 10.04 -4.46 4.84
N LEU A 191 10.79 -3.71 4.03
CA LEU A 191 10.30 -3.18 2.75
C LEU A 191 9.88 -4.28 1.77
N ILE A 192 10.56 -5.43 1.77
CA ILE A 192 10.19 -6.56 0.90
C ILE A 192 8.78 -7.03 1.25
N HIS A 193 8.49 -7.19 2.53
CA HIS A 193 7.17 -7.63 2.97
C HIS A 193 6.08 -6.60 2.63
N VAL A 194 6.31 -5.32 2.92
CA VAL A 194 5.35 -4.24 2.67
C VAL A 194 5.07 -4.06 1.17
N LEU A 195 6.11 -4.11 0.35
CA LEU A 195 6.04 -3.84 -1.09
C LEU A 195 5.77 -5.10 -1.93
N SER A 196 5.69 -6.27 -1.30
CA SER A 196 5.25 -7.48 -1.99
C SER A 196 3.79 -7.34 -2.42
N LYS A 197 3.55 -7.74 -3.66
CA LYS A 197 2.23 -7.75 -4.26
C LYS A 197 1.43 -8.94 -3.72
N GLY A 198 0.27 -8.68 -3.13
CA GLY A 198 -0.70 -9.69 -2.73
C GLY A 198 -1.39 -10.34 -3.94
N LEU A 199 -2.00 -11.50 -3.75
CA LEU A 199 -2.73 -12.21 -4.81
C LEU A 199 -3.90 -11.39 -5.37
N ASP A 200 -4.53 -10.58 -4.52
CA ASP A 200 -5.71 -9.79 -4.84
C ASP A 200 -5.39 -8.35 -5.28
N GLU A 201 -4.12 -7.94 -5.31
CA GLU A 201 -3.69 -6.56 -5.60
C GLU A 201 -3.54 -6.27 -7.11
N ASN A 202 -4.51 -6.70 -7.92
CA ASN A 202 -4.53 -6.53 -9.38
C ASN A 202 -5.55 -5.48 -9.86
N GLU A 203 -6.04 -4.65 -8.96
CA GLU A 203 -7.12 -3.70 -9.26
C GLU A 203 -6.65 -2.53 -10.12
N ASP A 204 -7.50 -2.09 -11.05
CA ASP A 204 -7.30 -0.86 -11.82
C ASP A 204 -7.37 0.38 -10.92
N PHE A 205 -6.83 1.51 -11.38
CA PHE A 205 -6.91 2.75 -10.62
C PHE A 205 -8.37 3.17 -10.37
N ILE A 206 -8.72 3.34 -9.10
CA ILE A 206 -10.06 3.76 -8.67
C ILE A 206 -10.13 5.28 -8.66
N ASN A 207 -11.10 5.87 -9.37
CA ASN A 207 -11.35 7.31 -9.30
C ASN A 207 -12.37 7.60 -8.19
N ILE A 208 -12.09 8.64 -7.40
CA ILE A 208 -12.98 9.11 -6.32
C ILE A 208 -13.76 10.35 -6.74
N GLY A 209 -14.85 10.61 -6.04
CA GLY A 209 -15.71 11.78 -6.26
C GLY A 209 -15.02 13.10 -5.92
N ASN A 210 -15.53 14.20 -6.49
CA ASN A 210 -15.02 15.54 -6.20
C ASN A 210 -15.15 15.88 -4.71
N GLY A 211 -14.03 16.18 -4.06
CA GLY A 211 -13.97 16.54 -2.64
C GLY A 211 -13.84 15.34 -1.69
N GLU A 212 -13.86 14.11 -2.21
CA GLU A 212 -13.54 12.92 -1.41
C GLU A 212 -12.05 12.86 -1.09
N LYS A 213 -11.73 12.28 0.07
CA LYS A 213 -10.35 12.02 0.50
C LYS A 213 -10.14 10.50 0.54
N PRO A 214 -9.25 9.95 -0.27
CA PRO A 214 -9.03 8.50 -0.34
C PRO A 214 -8.38 7.96 0.94
N PHE A 215 -7.62 8.80 1.65
CA PHE A 215 -6.95 8.43 2.88
C PHE A 215 -7.47 9.23 4.08
N ASP A 216 -8.10 8.52 5.01
CA ASP A 216 -8.50 9.02 6.33
C ASP A 216 -7.94 8.10 7.44
N VAL A 217 -6.61 8.15 7.60
CA VAL A 217 -5.91 7.31 8.59
C VAL A 217 -6.06 7.92 9.98
N ILE A 218 -6.50 7.09 10.93
CA ILE A 218 -6.61 7.43 12.36
C ILE A 218 -5.56 6.63 13.14
N ILE A 219 -4.70 7.33 13.88
CA ILE A 219 -3.71 6.69 14.76
C ILE A 219 -4.34 6.41 16.13
N ASP A 220 -4.54 5.13 16.44
CA ASP A 220 -4.99 4.62 17.73
C ASP A 220 -3.82 4.05 18.56
N LYS A 221 -2.67 4.74 18.55
CA LYS A 221 -1.56 4.44 19.47
C LYS A 221 -1.90 5.02 20.85
N HIS A 222 -1.67 4.25 21.91
CA HIS A 222 -1.79 4.71 23.29
C HIS A 222 -0.67 5.70 23.60
N ILE A 223 -0.95 6.99 23.40
CA ILE A 223 0.01 8.07 23.60
C ILE A 223 -0.24 8.65 25.00
N GLU A 224 0.80 8.67 25.85
CA GLU A 224 0.74 9.35 27.14
C GLU A 224 0.53 10.87 26.89
N LYS A 225 -0.38 11.48 27.67
CA LYS A 225 -0.81 12.88 27.50
C LYS A 225 0.28 13.89 27.85
#